data_AF-A0A1M5TWI8-F1
#
_entry.id   AF-A0A1M5TWI8-F1
#
_cell.length_a   1.000
_cell.length_b   1.000
_cell.length_c   1.000
_cell.angle_alpha   90.00
_cell.angle_beta   90.00
_cell.angle_gamma   90.00
#
_symmetry.space_group_name_H-M   'P 1'
#
loop_
_entity.id
_entity.type
_entity.pdbx_description
1 polymer ?
#
loop_
_entity_poly.entity_id
_entity_poly.type
_entity_poly.pdbx_seq_one_letter_code
_entity_poly.pdbx_strand_id
1 'polypeptide(L)' 'MSHNNFILNLLNLKDPNITFNDNYYSEEIINNVKSKVFYATLTYMPNTCYHCG' A
#
# COMPACT_ATOMS: atom_id res chain seq x y z
N MET A 1 7.27 -9.30 14.31
CA MET A 1 6.26 -8.67 13.43
C MET A 1 6.81 -8.67 12.02
N SER A 2 6.03 -9.06 11.02
CA SER A 2 6.42 -8.89 9.62
C SER A 2 6.51 -7.41 9.26
N HIS A 3 7.43 -7.03 8.37
CA HIS A 3 7.60 -5.64 7.92
C HIS A 3 6.29 -5.03 7.39
N ASN A 4 5.43 -5.85 6.75
CA ASN A 4 4.09 -5.44 6.32
C ASN A 4 3.22 -4.92 7.46
N ASN A 5 3.17 -5.61 8.60
CA ASN A 5 2.30 -5.22 9.71
C ASN A 5 2.75 -3.90 10.36
N PHE A 6 4.05 -3.61 10.34
CA PHE A 6 4.58 -2.34 10.80
C PHE A 6 4.18 -1.18 9.88
N ILE A 7 4.31 -1.35 8.56
CA ILE A 7 3.97 -0.30 7.58
C ILE A 7 2.46 -0.03 7.57
N LEU A 8 1.63 -1.09 7.64
CA LEU A 8 0.17 -0.94 7.75
C LEU A 8 -0.21 -0.11 8.99
N ASN A 9 0.38 -0.41 10.14
CA ASN A 9 0.12 0.33 11.37
C ASN A 9 0.63 1.78 11.28
N LEU A 10 1.83 2.00 10.71
CA LEU A 10 2.42 3.32 10.52
C LEU A 10 1.53 4.24 9.66
N LEU A 11 0.96 3.69 8.59
CA LEU A 11 0.09 4.42 7.66
C LEU A 11 -1.40 4.36 8.06
N ASN A 12 -1.73 3.73 9.19
CA ASN A 12 -3.10 3.49 9.66
C ASN A 12 -4.00 2.80 8.61
N LEU A 13 -3.42 1.88 7.84
CA LEU A 13 -4.11 1.03 6.87
C LEU A 13 -4.62 -0.23 7.57
N LYS A 14 -5.91 -0.55 7.38
CA LYS A 14 -6.58 -1.69 8.04
C LYS A 14 -6.82 -2.90 7.13
N ASP A 15 -6.51 -2.77 5.85
CA ASP A 15 -6.77 -3.82 4.87
C ASP A 15 -5.65 -4.86 4.89
N PRO A 16 -5.94 -6.12 5.28
CA PRO A 16 -4.94 -7.19 5.35
C PRO A 16 -4.50 -7.69 3.96
N ASN A 17 -5.23 -7.33 2.89
CA ASN A 17 -4.91 -7.74 1.52
C ASN A 17 -3.81 -6.86 0.89
N ILE A 18 -3.35 -5.81 1.58
CA ILE A 18 -2.26 -4.96 1.12
C ILE A 18 -0.91 -5.62 1.46
N THR A 19 -0.07 -5.84 0.44
CA THR A 19 1.27 -6.40 0.59
C THR A 19 2.34 -5.42 0.10
N PHE A 20 3.46 -5.34 0.81
CA PHE A 20 4.61 -4.53 0.43
C PHE A 20 5.74 -5.46 -0.04
N ASN A 21 6.27 -5.21 -1.24
CA ASN A 21 7.37 -5.98 -1.84
C ASN A 21 8.73 -5.33 -1.55
N ASP A 22 9.86 -5.92 -1.94
CA ASP A 22 11.20 -5.43 -1.55
C ASP A 22 11.49 -3.96 -1.93
N ASN A 23 10.86 -3.42 -2.98
CA ASN A 23 10.98 -2.01 -3.41
C ASN A 23 9.79 -1.15 -2.94
N TYR A 24 9.29 -1.39 -1.72
CA TYR A 24 8.11 -0.72 -1.19
C TYR A 24 8.30 0.75 -0.84
N TYR A 25 9.52 1.30 -0.87
CA TYR A 25 9.80 2.66 -0.39
C TYR A 25 10.72 3.41 -1.35
N SER A 26 10.36 4.66 -1.63
CA SER A 26 11.23 5.64 -2.29
C SER A 26 11.07 7.02 -1.65
N GLU A 27 12.10 7.86 -1.81
CA GLU A 27 12.00 9.29 -1.54
C GLU A 27 11.93 10.02 -2.87
N GLU A 28 10.86 10.78 -3.08
CA GLU A 28 10.58 11.45 -4.34
C GLU A 28 10.23 12.91 -4.10
N ILE A 29 10.39 13.73 -5.14
CA ILE A 29 9.93 15.11 -5.12
C ILE A 29 8.59 15.16 -5.85
N ILE A 30 7.50 15.29 -5.10
CA ILE A 30 6.15 15.44 -5.62
C ILE A 30 5.73 16.89 -5.39
N ASN A 31 5.37 17.61 -6.45
CA ASN A 31 4.98 19.03 -6.38
C ASN A 31 6.01 19.92 -5.66
N ASN A 32 7.31 19.72 -5.94
CA ASN A 32 8.42 20.44 -5.31
C ASN A 32 8.57 20.21 -3.78
N VAL A 33 7.90 19.19 -3.25
CA VAL A 33 7.99 18.77 -1.84
C VAL A 33 8.67 17.40 -1.78
N LYS A 34 9.66 17.24 -0.90
CA LYS A 34 10.25 15.91 -0.62
C LYS A 34 9.22 15.06 0.10
N SER A 35 8.86 13.95 -0.50
CA SER A 35 7.83 13.03 -0.03
C SER A 35 8.39 11.62 0.11
N LYS A 36 7.90 10.93 1.15
CA LYS A 36 8.14 9.50 1.36
C LYS A 36 7.03 8.74 0.67
N VAL A 37 7.36 7.95 -0.33
CA VAL A 37 6.40 7.20 -1.14
C VAL A 37 6.48 5.74 -0.75
N PHE A 38 5.31 5.14 -0.49
CA PHE A 38 5.19 3.72 -0.19
C PHE A 38 4.42 3.02 -1.31
N TYR A 39 4.99 1.96 -1.89
CA TYR A 39 4.36 1.13 -2.90
C TYR A 39 3.86 -0.17 -2.30
N ALA A 40 2.61 -0.49 -2.58
CA ALA A 40 1.98 -1.72 -2.13
C ALA A 40 1.07 -2.30 -3.22
N THR A 41 0.85 -3.60 -3.15
CA THR A 41 -0.09 -4.31 -4.02
C THR A 41 -1.32 -4.69 -3.20
N LEU A 42 -2.51 -4.38 -3.73
CA LEU A 42 -3.75 -4.94 -3.19
C LEU A 42 -3.96 -6.31 -3.81
N THR A 43 -3.84 -7.36 -2.99
CA THR A 43 -4.00 -8.76 -3.44
C THR A 43 -5.46 -9.18 -3.57
N TYR A 44 -6.39 -8.41 -3.01
CA TYR A 44 -7.81 -8.64 -3.20
C TYR A 44 -8.20 -8.33 -4.64
N MET A 45 -8.53 -9.37 -5.40
CA MET A 45 -9.09 -9.25 -6.74
C MET A 45 -10.56 -9.67 -6.69
N PRO A 46 -11.52 -8.72 -6.78
CA PRO A 46 -12.92 -9.09 -6.83
C PRO A 46 -13.21 -9.79 -8.16
N ASN A 47 -13.92 -10.92 -8.12
CA ASN A 47 -14.30 -11.67 -9.33
C ASN A 47 -15.33 -10.94 -10.20
N THR A 48 -16.07 -10.00 -9.61
CA THR A 48 -17.10 -9.19 -10.25
C THR A 48 -17.33 -7.93 -9.41
N CYS A 49 -17.74 -6.83 -10.03
CA CYS A 49 -18.14 -5.66 -9.29
C CYS A 49 -19.42 -5.96 -8.51
N TYR A 50 -19.38 -5.82 -7.18
CA TYR A 50 -20.57 -6.01 -6.33
C TYR A 50 -21.75 -5.10 -6.73
N HIS A 51 -21.49 -3.99 -7.41
CA HIS A 51 -22.51 -3.03 -7.82
C HIS A 51 -23.00 -3.18 -9.26
N CYS A 52 -22.17 -3.65 -10.20
CA CYS A 52 -22.51 -3.61 -11.62
C CYS A 52 -22.15 -4.84 -12.45
N GLY A 53 -21.62 -5.91 -11.85
CA GLY A 53 -21.30 -7.14 -12.59
C GLY A 53 -20.01 -7.04 -13.37
#